data_AF-A0A4T2C3Q2-F1
#
_entry.id   AF-A0A4T2C3Q2-F1
#
_cell.length_a   1.000
_cell.length_b   1.000
_cell.length_c   1.000
_cell.angle_alpha   90.00
_cell.angle_beta   90.00
_cell.angle_gamma   90.00
#
_symmetry.space_group_name_H-M   'P 1'
#
loop_
_entity.id
_entity.type
_entity.pdbx_description
1 polymer ?
#
loop_
_entity_poly.entity_id
_entity_poly.type
_entity_poly.pdbx_seq_one_letter_code
_entity_poly.pdbx_strand_id
1 'polypeptide(L)'
;MPENLQLTEDVVEFEYRASVLLGSVKVFAASESGEKAALKGVIRYARRPHHRIRLICVEVVEQFRREGVGTLLFESLLSQSPLTRTVEVFVDSDSIRGFMNSLVSRHPAIVFQMI
;
A
#
# COMPACT_ATOMS: atom_id res chain seq x y z
N MET A 1 8.36 -14.31 -10.73
CA MET A 1 8.17 -13.17 -9.80
C MET A 1 8.90 -11.96 -10.42
N PRO A 2 8.55 -10.68 -10.17
CA PRO A 2 9.33 -9.58 -10.70
C PRO A 2 10.61 -9.45 -9.86
N GLU A 3 11.71 -10.00 -10.36
CA GLU A 3 12.94 -10.26 -9.58
C GLU A 3 13.77 -9.00 -9.28
N ASN A 4 13.34 -7.82 -9.76
CA ASN A 4 14.12 -6.58 -9.81
C ASN A 4 13.38 -5.36 -9.25
N LEU A 5 12.49 -5.54 -8.27
CA LEU A 5 11.78 -4.44 -7.62
C LEU A 5 12.56 -3.93 -6.40
N GLN A 6 13.06 -2.70 -6.47
CA GLN A 6 13.62 -1.99 -5.33
C GLN A 6 12.51 -1.21 -4.62
N LEU A 7 12.50 -1.28 -3.29
CA LEU A 7 11.60 -0.50 -2.45
C LEU A 7 12.37 0.63 -1.79
N THR A 8 11.86 1.85 -1.95
CA THR A 8 12.40 3.03 -1.26
C THR A 8 11.36 3.55 -0.28
N GLU A 9 11.75 3.71 0.98
CA GLU A 9 10.91 4.28 2.05
C GLU A 9 11.17 5.78 2.15
N ASP A 10 10.11 6.56 2.28
CA ASP A 10 10.16 7.98 2.62
C ASP A 10 9.02 8.34 3.60
N VAL A 11 9.16 9.45 4.33
CA VAL A 11 8.13 9.98 5.24
C VAL A 11 7.64 11.32 4.73
N VAL A 12 6.36 11.42 4.44
CA VAL A 12 5.72 12.65 3.95
C VAL A 12 4.60 13.09 4.88
N GLU A 13 4.39 14.40 4.99
CA GLU A 13 3.17 14.95 5.59
C GLU A 13 2.04 14.85 4.56
N PHE A 14 0.92 14.23 4.94
CA PHE A 14 -0.23 14.01 4.04
C PHE A 14 -1.53 14.46 4.71
N GLU A 15 -2.27 15.30 4.02
CA GLU A 15 -3.59 15.77 4.44
C GLU A 15 -4.68 14.95 3.72
N TYR A 16 -5.51 14.24 4.49
CA TYR A 16 -6.66 13.51 3.93
C TYR A 16 -7.90 14.40 3.99
N ARG A 17 -8.72 14.36 2.92
CA ARG A 17 -9.86 15.26 2.65
C ARG A 17 -10.55 15.81 3.90
N ALA A 18 -10.62 17.14 3.95
CA ALA A 18 -11.46 17.95 4.84
C ALA A 18 -11.40 17.57 6.33
N SER A 19 -10.29 17.97 6.98
CA SER A 19 -10.15 18.11 8.45
C SER A 19 -9.51 16.96 9.24
N VAL A 20 -8.89 15.96 8.59
CA VAL A 20 -8.11 14.92 9.30
C VAL A 20 -6.64 14.93 8.85
N LEU A 21 -5.79 15.57 9.66
CA LEU A 21 -4.34 15.40 9.59
C LEU A 21 -4.00 13.96 10.00
N LEU A 22 -3.55 13.16 9.04
CA LEU A 22 -3.15 11.77 9.28
C LEU A 22 -1.76 11.65 9.97
N GLY A 23 -1.14 12.79 10.32
CA GLY A 23 0.20 12.83 10.89
C GLY A 23 1.27 12.41 9.88
N SER A 24 2.30 11.70 10.34
CA SER A 24 3.35 11.14 9.48
C SER A 24 2.83 9.95 8.68
N VAL A 25 2.94 10.05 7.36
CA VAL A 25 2.60 8.98 6.42
C VAL A 25 3.88 8.40 5.88
N LYS A 26 4.04 7.08 5.97
CA LYS A 26 5.16 6.45 5.28
C LYS A 26 4.76 6.04 3.88
N VAL A 27 5.69 6.21 2.97
CA VAL A 27 5.54 5.96 1.55
C VAL A 27 6.56 4.92 1.14
N PHE A 28 6.11 3.86 0.47
CA PHE A 28 7.01 2.94 -0.19
C PHE A 28 6.78 3.02 -1.70
N ALA A 29 7.83 3.33 -2.44
CA ALA A 29 7.84 3.31 -3.88
C ALA A 29 8.45 1.99 -4.36
N ALA A 30 7.76 1.31 -5.26
CA ALA A 30 8.27 0.16 -6.00
C ALA A 30 8.83 0.66 -7.34
N SER A 31 10.13 0.50 -7.56
CA SER A 31 10.79 0.86 -8.82
C SER A 31 11.61 -0.29 -9.38
N GLU A 32 11.84 -0.29 -10.69
CA GLU A 32 12.83 -1.20 -11.31
C GLU A 32 14.25 -0.93 -10.80
N SER A 33 15.08 -1.96 -10.67
CA SER A 33 16.50 -1.81 -10.35
C SER A 33 17.29 -1.35 -11.59
N GLY A 34 18.12 -0.31 -11.45
CA GLY A 34 19.06 0.15 -12.49
C GLY A 34 19.03 1.65 -12.73
N GLU A 35 19.88 2.15 -13.65
CA GLU A 35 20.03 3.58 -13.97
C GLU A 35 18.76 4.27 -14.49
N LYS A 36 17.73 3.50 -14.88
CA LYS A 36 16.41 4.00 -15.30
C LYS A 36 15.29 3.35 -14.51
N ALA A 37 15.36 3.44 -13.18
CA ALA A 37 14.34 2.95 -12.28
C ALA A 37 12.97 3.62 -12.56
N ALA A 38 12.12 2.95 -13.33
CA ALA A 38 10.75 3.41 -13.56
C ALA A 38 9.89 3.12 -12.33
N LEU A 39 9.13 4.11 -11.87
CA LEU A 39 8.17 3.95 -10.78
C LEU A 39 7.05 3.01 -11.24
N LYS A 40 6.83 1.92 -10.49
CA LYS A 40 5.77 0.94 -10.75
C LYS A 40 4.55 1.13 -9.89
N GLY A 41 4.75 1.59 -8.65
CA GLY A 41 3.66 1.86 -7.74
C GLY A 41 4.14 2.48 -6.45
N VAL A 42 3.18 3.00 -5.69
CA VAL A 42 3.37 3.66 -4.41
C VAL A 42 2.33 3.12 -3.43
N ILE A 43 2.77 2.79 -2.22
CA ILE A 43 1.88 2.54 -1.09
C ILE A 43 2.12 3.60 -0.03
N ARG A 44 1.04 4.23 0.42
CA ARG A 44 1.05 5.20 1.51
C ARG A 44 0.31 4.60 2.68
N TYR A 45 0.88 4.69 3.89
CA TYR A 45 0.19 4.24 5.08
C TYR A 45 0.20 5.30 6.17
N ALA A 46 -0.93 5.42 6.85
CA ALA A 46 -1.09 6.27 8.02
C ALA A 46 -1.71 5.51 9.17
N ARG A 47 -1.34 5.88 10.40
CA ARG A 47 -2.01 5.41 11.61
C ARG A 47 -2.98 6.49 12.07
N ARG A 48 -4.27 6.15 12.19
CA ARG A 48 -5.23 7.08 12.82
C ARG A 48 -4.89 7.21 14.32
N PRO A 49 -4.61 8.40 14.86
CA PRO A 49 -4.14 8.56 16.25
C PRO A 49 -5.07 7.94 17.31
N HIS A 50 -6.38 7.97 17.06
CA HIS A 50 -7.41 7.50 17.99
C HIS A 50 -8.05 6.15 17.61
N HIS A 51 -7.67 5.59 16.45
CA HIS A 51 -8.21 4.31 16.00
C HIS A 51 -7.07 3.29 15.87
N ARG A 52 -7.34 2.03 16.22
CA ARG A 52 -6.41 0.92 15.93
C ARG A 52 -6.36 0.57 14.43
N ILE A 53 -6.87 1.46 13.59
CA ILE A 53 -7.08 1.26 12.18
C ILE A 53 -5.95 1.98 11.44
N ARG A 54 -5.35 1.27 10.50
CA ARG A 54 -4.35 1.82 9.59
C ARG A 54 -5.02 2.06 8.24
N LEU A 55 -4.88 3.27 7.73
CA LEU A 55 -5.31 3.62 6.38
C LEU A 55 -4.15 3.31 5.43
N ILE A 56 -4.44 2.59 4.37
CA ILE A 56 -3.46 2.22 3.35
C ILE A 56 -4.02 2.63 1.99
N CYS A 57 -3.28 3.45 1.27
CA CYS A 57 -3.58 3.81 -0.12
C CYS A 57 -2.52 3.15 -1.02
N VAL A 58 -2.96 2.36 -2.00
CA VAL A 58 -2.07 1.71 -2.96
C VAL A 58 -2.37 2.25 -4.36
N GLU A 59 -1.37 2.87 -4.97
CA GLU A 59 -1.40 3.38 -6.34
C GLU A 59 -0.41 2.56 -7.19
N VAL A 60 -0.88 2.01 -8.31
CA VAL A 60 -0.04 1.28 -9.26
C VAL A 60 -0.15 1.98 -10.61
N VAL A 61 1.00 2.29 -11.22
CA VAL A 61 1.05 2.92 -12.54
C VAL A 61 0.35 1.99 -13.53
N GLU A 62 -0.48 2.58 -14.40
CA GLU A 62 -1.43 1.85 -15.23
C GLU A 62 -0.82 0.67 -16.00
N GLN A 63 0.34 0.88 -16.58
CA GLN A 63 1.06 -0.12 -17.37
C GLN A 63 1.53 -1.36 -16.59
N PHE A 64 1.65 -1.26 -15.25
CA PHE A 64 2.06 -2.37 -14.38
C PHE A 64 0.90 -2.93 -13.54
N ARG A 65 -0.34 -2.48 -13.81
CA ARG A 65 -1.53 -3.06 -13.20
C ARG A 65 -1.59 -4.55 -13.56
N ARG A 66 -2.05 -5.39 -12.63
CA ARG A 66 -2.15 -6.87 -12.75
C ARG A 66 -0.81 -7.64 -12.72
N GLU A 67 0.33 -6.97 -12.57
CA GLU A 67 1.63 -7.63 -12.37
C GLU A 67 1.90 -8.03 -10.90
N GLY A 68 0.91 -7.84 -10.01
CA GLY A 68 1.06 -8.13 -8.59
C GLY A 68 1.86 -7.08 -7.80
N VAL A 69 2.21 -5.93 -8.41
CA VAL A 69 2.96 -4.83 -7.78
C VAL A 69 2.28 -4.34 -6.50
N GLY A 70 0.95 -4.17 -6.52
CA GLY A 70 0.19 -3.77 -5.33
C GLY A 70 0.32 -4.78 -4.19
N THR A 71 0.25 -6.08 -4.48
CA THR A 71 0.40 -7.15 -3.47
C THR A 71 1.78 -7.11 -2.85
N LEU A 72 2.82 -6.95 -3.67
CA LEU A 72 4.21 -6.88 -3.20
C LEU A 72 4.44 -5.65 -2.32
N LEU A 73 3.92 -4.49 -2.72
CA LEU A 73 3.96 -3.26 -1.92
C LEU A 73 3.32 -3.47 -0.54
N PHE A 74 2.18 -4.15 -0.50
CA PHE A 74 1.47 -4.43 0.74
C PHE A 74 2.18 -5.46 1.64
N GLU A 75 2.67 -6.56 1.08
CA GLU A 75 3.43 -7.57 1.81
C GLU A 75 4.72 -6.97 2.41
N SER A 76 5.36 -6.06 1.67
CA SER A 76 6.55 -5.35 2.12
C SER A 76 6.25 -4.36 3.24
N LEU A 77 5.11 -3.67 3.16
CA LEU A 77 4.62 -2.85 4.26
C LEU A 77 4.36 -3.70 5.52
N LEU A 78 3.76 -4.88 5.35
CA LEU A 78 3.47 -5.79 6.46
C LEU A 78 4.73 -6.32 7.16
N SER A 79 5.77 -6.65 6.40
CA SER A 79 7.02 -7.17 6.97
C SER A 79 7.76 -6.13 7.81
N GLN A 80 7.66 -4.85 7.43
CA GLN A 80 8.32 -3.75 8.14
C GLN A 80 7.46 -3.16 9.26
N SER A 81 6.13 -3.21 9.12
CA SER A 81 5.20 -2.70 10.10
C SER A 81 4.03 -3.66 10.27
N PRO A 82 4.11 -4.63 11.20
CA PRO A 82 3.02 -5.56 11.43
C PRO A 82 1.74 -4.78 11.73
N LEU A 83 0.77 -4.93 10.81
CA LEU A 83 -0.51 -4.25 10.90
C LEU A 83 -1.33 -4.87 12.04
N THR A 84 -2.23 -4.07 12.60
CA THR A 84 -3.23 -4.51 13.58
C THR A 84 -4.32 -5.35 12.88
N ARG A 85 -5.22 -5.97 13.66
CA ARG A 85 -6.30 -6.84 13.16
C ARG A 85 -7.21 -6.23 12.08
N THR A 86 -7.30 -4.90 11.99
CA THR A 86 -8.21 -4.20 11.05
C THR A 86 -7.46 -3.13 10.29
N VAL A 87 -7.60 -3.16 8.97
CA VAL A 87 -6.93 -2.28 8.01
C VAL A 87 -7.96 -1.73 7.04
N GLU A 88 -7.98 -0.41 6.91
CA GLU A 88 -8.77 0.28 5.88
C GLU A 88 -7.89 0.45 4.65
N VAL A 89 -8.35 -0.04 3.50
CA VAL A 89 -7.61 0.05 2.25
C VAL A 89 -8.40 0.86 1.24
N PHE A 90 -7.74 1.89 0.71
CA PHE A 90 -8.20 2.68 -0.42
C PHE A 90 -7.49 2.20 -1.69
N VAL A 91 -8.25 1.77 -2.67
CA VAL A 91 -7.74 1.26 -3.95
C VAL A 91 -8.66 1.75 -5.07
N ASP A 92 -8.09 2.11 -6.21
CA ASP A 92 -8.84 2.44 -7.42
C ASP A 92 -9.70 1.24 -7.90
N SER A 93 -10.94 1.50 -8.31
CA SER A 93 -12.03 0.51 -8.40
C SER A 93 -11.75 -0.66 -9.33
N ASP A 94 -11.00 -0.43 -10.40
CA ASP A 94 -10.75 -1.43 -11.44
C ASP A 94 -9.68 -2.46 -11.06
N SER A 95 -8.87 -2.15 -10.03
CA SER A 95 -7.80 -3.03 -9.54
C SER A 95 -8.20 -3.78 -8.26
N ILE A 96 -9.35 -3.46 -7.67
CA ILE A 96 -9.65 -3.78 -6.28
C ILE A 96 -9.92 -5.27 -6.03
N ARG A 97 -10.68 -5.94 -6.91
CA ARG A 97 -11.18 -7.30 -6.60
C ARG A 97 -10.06 -8.36 -6.63
N GLY A 98 -9.21 -8.32 -7.65
CA GLY A 98 -8.07 -9.26 -7.77
C GLY A 98 -7.02 -9.03 -6.69
N PHE A 99 -6.72 -7.75 -6.41
CA PHE A 99 -5.80 -7.34 -5.35
C PHE A 99 -6.31 -7.78 -3.96
N MET A 100 -7.56 -7.49 -3.63
CA MET A 100 -8.16 -7.82 -2.34
C MET A 100 -8.28 -9.34 -2.12
N ASN A 101 -8.68 -10.12 -3.14
CA ASN A 101 -8.72 -11.58 -3.04
C ASN A 101 -7.33 -12.17 -2.74
N SER A 102 -6.29 -11.59 -3.35
CA SER A 102 -4.91 -11.99 -3.08
C SER A 102 -4.50 -11.70 -1.63
N LEU A 103 -4.84 -10.52 -1.12
CA LEU A 103 -4.49 -10.12 0.25
C LEU A 103 -5.24 -10.91 1.33
N VAL A 104 -6.55 -11.10 1.16
CA VAL A 104 -7.39 -11.83 2.13
C VAL A 104 -6.94 -13.29 2.25
N SER A 105 -6.62 -13.94 1.12
CA SER A 105 -6.17 -15.35 1.12
C SER A 105 -4.80 -15.53 1.77
N ARG A 106 -3.89 -14.56 1.63
CA ARG A 106 -2.53 -14.60 2.20
C ARG A 106 -2.46 -14.15 3.65
N HIS A 107 -3.38 -13.30 4.07
CA HIS A 107 -3.40 -12.71 5.42
C HIS A 107 -4.77 -12.87 6.11
N PRO A 108 -5.22 -14.11 6.38
CA PRO A 108 -6.56 -14.37 6.92
C PRO A 108 -6.80 -13.78 8.33
N ALA A 109 -5.73 -13.39 9.04
CA ALA A 109 -5.81 -12.74 10.34
C ALA A 109 -6.07 -11.23 10.27
N ILE A 110 -6.00 -10.62 9.08
CA ILE A 110 -6.21 -9.20 8.85
C ILE A 110 -7.59 -9.01 8.21
N VAL A 111 -8.43 -8.18 8.85
CA VAL A 111 -9.70 -7.76 8.29
C VAL A 111 -9.47 -6.53 7.41
N PHE A 112 -9.75 -6.68 6.13
CA PHE A 112 -9.64 -5.61 5.13
C PHE A 112 -10.99 -4.95 4.91
N GLN A 113 -11.07 -3.64 5.13
CA GLN A 113 -12.26 -2.83 4.86
C GLN A 113 -12.00 -1.90 3.67
N MET A 114 -12.85 -1.94 2.65
CA MET A 114 -12.80 -1.01 1.52
C MET A 114 -13.60 0.24 1.86
N ILE A 115 -13.05 1.41 1.54
CA ILE A 115 -13.69 2.72 1.70
C ILE A 115 -13.60 3.47 0.38
#